data_AF-A0A662GQD5-F1
#
_entry.id   AF-A0A662GQD5-F1
#
_cell.length_a   1.000
_cell.length_b   1.000
_cell.length_c   1.000
_cell.angle_alpha   90.00
_cell.angle_beta   90.00
_cell.angle_gamma   90.00
#
_symmetry.space_group_name_H-M   'P 1'
#
loop_
_entity.id
_entity.type
_entity.pdbx_description
1 polymer ?
#
loop_
_entity_poly.entity_id
_entity_poly.type
_entity_poly.pdbx_seq_one_letter_code
_entity_poly.pdbx_strand_id
1 'polypeptide(L)'
;MATCEAKLVRVSAPVSGVELYRVVREDLPRNQYIMVCEEALEIHTKPWLCGERLHELAKGVAVRFLRVLHRELPLEGVPLDRVCELTILAGGLYYMLDEAFKEVYGRSLQRCIISAKRYQLEDGTWRVNMNYGNFEALPDRAVVLIGDTIATGTTITSSLRRLRDAAAERGYSVERVAILTISGAVDGSRRLRELEEELREEWEGFELYVFNCCAVFGLEPNGTDMPYGHPETIAPPDVVALVNERLGAWLARRLCSIFDWGDRTKNPVKHLRELIELTERLEAEAPDEKSVAALREIRRRALEELKVRTSPLSLK
;
A
#
# COMPACT_ATOMS: atom_id res chain seq x y z
N MET A 1 28.36 -0.49 4.26
CA MET A 1 27.43 -0.19 5.36
C MET A 1 26.90 -1.50 5.88
N ALA A 2 27.01 -1.78 7.17
CA ALA A 2 26.42 -2.98 7.75
C ALA A 2 24.90 -2.91 7.53
N THR A 3 24.32 -3.89 6.84
CA THR A 3 22.87 -4.02 6.74
C THR A 3 22.33 -4.30 8.14
N CYS A 4 21.67 -3.33 8.77
CA CYS A 4 20.91 -3.59 9.99
C CYS A 4 19.83 -4.62 9.66
N GLU A 5 20.02 -5.86 10.11
CA GLU A 5 19.08 -6.95 9.89
C GLU A 5 17.78 -6.64 10.64
N ALA A 6 16.65 -6.75 9.93
CA ALA A 6 15.35 -6.49 10.53
C ALA A 6 14.92 -7.68 11.41
N LYS A 7 14.44 -7.41 12.62
CA LYS A 7 13.81 -8.44 13.47
C LYS A 7 12.30 -8.36 13.36
N LEU A 8 11.65 -9.49 13.05
CA LEU A 8 10.20 -9.61 13.07
C LEU A 8 9.74 -10.16 14.42
N VAL A 9 8.89 -9.42 15.12
CA VAL A 9 8.29 -9.83 16.39
C VAL A 9 6.79 -10.04 16.17
N ARG A 10 6.32 -11.28 16.31
CA ARG A 10 4.89 -11.59 16.17
C ARG A 10 4.11 -10.86 17.28
N VAL A 11 3.05 -10.17 16.88
CA VAL A 11 2.12 -9.46 17.77
C VAL A 11 0.84 -10.28 17.86
N SER A 12 0.32 -10.43 19.08
CA SER A 12 -0.94 -11.14 19.31
C SER A 12 -2.11 -10.23 18.91
N ALA A 13 -2.42 -10.13 17.61
CA ALA A 13 -3.58 -9.39 17.14
C ALA A 13 -4.85 -10.26 17.24
N PRO A 14 -5.92 -9.85 17.96
CA PRO A 14 -7.13 -10.63 18.09
C PRO A 14 -8.02 -10.59 16.83
N VAL A 15 -7.51 -10.21 15.66
CA VAL A 15 -8.28 -10.10 14.42
C VAL A 15 -8.19 -11.40 13.64
N SER A 16 -9.33 -12.07 13.46
CA SER A 16 -9.40 -13.34 12.72
C SER A 16 -8.86 -13.19 11.30
N GLY A 17 -8.02 -14.16 10.88
CA GLY A 17 -7.44 -14.18 9.54
C GLY A 17 -6.36 -13.10 9.30
N VAL A 18 -5.78 -12.57 10.37
CA VAL A 18 -4.62 -11.66 10.31
C VAL A 18 -3.49 -12.24 11.14
N GLU A 19 -2.30 -12.30 10.54
CA GLU A 19 -1.06 -12.38 11.31
C GLU A 19 -0.36 -11.03 11.29
N LEU A 20 0.09 -10.56 12.46
CA LEU A 20 0.71 -9.27 12.62
C LEU A 20 2.13 -9.43 13.15
N TYR A 21 3.08 -8.76 12.50
CA TYR A 21 4.48 -8.72 12.91
C TYR A 21 4.91 -7.27 13.07
N ARG A 22 5.49 -6.92 14.22
CA ARG A 22 6.23 -5.67 14.37
C ARG A 22 7.59 -5.81 13.71
N VAL A 23 7.95 -4.84 12.88
CA VAL A 23 9.26 -4.75 12.24
C VAL A 23 10.16 -3.90 13.13
N VAL A 24 11.22 -4.51 13.68
CA VAL A 24 12.20 -3.83 14.51
C VAL A 24 13.46 -3.60 13.69
N ARG A 25 13.65 -2.35 13.23
CA ARG A 25 14.84 -1.89 12.51
C ARG A 25 15.01 -0.39 12.75
N GLU A 26 16.23 0.05 13.06
CA GLU A 26 16.49 1.40 13.59
C GLU A 26 16.19 2.52 12.59
N ASP A 27 16.39 2.28 11.30
CA ASP A 27 16.19 3.23 10.20
C ASP A 27 14.76 3.21 9.62
N LEU A 28 13.82 2.50 10.26
CA LEU A 28 12.41 2.43 9.88
C LEU A 28 11.51 3.12 10.91
N PRO A 29 10.23 3.43 10.57
CA PRO A 29 9.28 4.04 11.50
C PRO A 29 9.17 3.24 12.80
N ARG A 30 9.02 3.93 13.94
CA ARG A 30 9.03 3.29 15.26
C ARG A 30 7.91 2.25 15.43
N ASN A 31 6.79 2.48 14.75
CA ASN A 31 5.62 1.60 14.71
C ASN A 31 5.35 1.07 13.29
N GLN A 32 6.34 0.37 12.73
CA GLN A 32 6.24 -0.35 11.47
C GLN A 32 5.74 -1.79 11.67
N TYR A 33 4.76 -2.21 10.88
CA TYR A 33 4.16 -3.54 10.95
C TYR A 33 4.07 -4.20 9.58
N ILE A 34 4.07 -5.53 9.59
CA ILE A 34 3.65 -6.39 8.48
C ILE A 34 2.33 -7.05 8.88
N MET A 35 1.28 -6.78 8.12
CA MET A 35 -0.04 -7.40 8.27
C MET A 35 -0.22 -8.45 7.17
N VAL A 36 -0.26 -9.72 7.53
CA VAL A 36 -0.48 -10.83 6.60
C VAL A 36 -1.96 -11.18 6.61
N CYS A 37 -2.60 -11.15 5.45
CA CYS A 37 -3.97 -11.62 5.24
C CYS A 37 -4.13 -12.16 3.82
N GLU A 38 -5.12 -13.04 3.62
CA GLU A 38 -5.34 -13.71 2.34
C GLU A 38 -5.66 -12.72 1.21
N GLU A 39 -6.44 -11.67 1.49
CA GLU A 39 -6.80 -10.67 0.48
C GLU A 39 -5.57 -9.95 -0.07
N ALA A 40 -4.60 -9.60 0.78
CA ALA A 40 -3.37 -8.99 0.32
C ALA A 40 -2.52 -9.98 -0.51
N LEU A 41 -2.46 -11.25 -0.10
CA LEU A 41 -1.77 -12.30 -0.86
C LEU A 41 -2.41 -12.51 -2.24
N GLU A 42 -3.73 -12.48 -2.33
CA GLU A 42 -4.48 -12.52 -3.59
C GLU A 42 -4.13 -11.34 -4.50
N ILE A 43 -4.13 -10.11 -3.95
CA ILE A 43 -3.74 -8.91 -4.69
C ILE A 43 -2.32 -9.02 -5.23
N HIS A 44 -1.41 -9.60 -4.45
CA HIS A 44 0.00 -9.73 -4.78
C HIS A 44 0.33 -10.85 -5.77
N THR A 45 -0.49 -11.91 -5.80
CA THR A 45 -0.20 -13.13 -6.58
C THR A 45 -1.09 -13.31 -7.79
N LYS A 46 -2.12 -12.47 -7.95
CA LYS A 46 -3.05 -12.53 -9.08
C LYS A 46 -3.09 -11.20 -9.84
N PRO A 47 -2.09 -10.95 -10.71
CA PRO A 47 -1.97 -9.69 -11.46
C PRO A 47 -3.16 -9.34 -12.35
N TRP A 48 -3.95 -10.33 -12.76
CA TRP A 48 -5.14 -10.12 -13.60
C TRP A 48 -6.33 -9.53 -12.82
N LEU A 49 -6.29 -9.51 -11.48
CA LEU A 49 -7.32 -8.89 -10.67
C LEU A 49 -7.30 -7.37 -10.86
N CYS A 50 -8.42 -6.80 -11.29
CA CYS A 50 -8.58 -5.39 -11.57
C CYS A 50 -10.02 -4.93 -11.32
N GLY A 51 -10.25 -3.61 -11.25
CA GLY A 51 -11.55 -2.99 -10.98
C GLY A 51 -12.27 -3.57 -9.75
N GLU A 52 -13.57 -3.90 -9.89
CA GLU A 52 -14.46 -4.29 -8.78
C GLU A 52 -13.88 -5.40 -7.87
N ARG A 53 -13.45 -6.54 -8.42
CA ARG A 53 -12.87 -7.63 -7.61
C ARG A 53 -11.61 -7.21 -6.85
N LEU A 54 -10.78 -6.35 -7.47
CA LEU A 54 -9.61 -5.80 -6.79
C LEU A 54 -10.02 -4.86 -5.65
N HIS A 55 -11.04 -4.02 -5.88
CA HIS A 55 -11.57 -3.10 -4.86
C HIS A 55 -12.22 -3.85 -3.69
N GLU A 56 -12.91 -4.97 -3.94
CA GLU A 56 -13.47 -5.84 -2.90
C GLU A 56 -12.36 -6.40 -1.99
N LEU A 57 -11.26 -6.89 -2.57
CA LEU A 57 -10.10 -7.35 -1.80
C LEU A 57 -9.43 -6.20 -1.05
N ALA A 58 -9.23 -5.04 -1.69
CA ALA A 58 -8.65 -3.87 -1.05
C ALA A 58 -9.50 -3.38 0.14
N LYS A 59 -10.83 -3.39 -0.01
CA LYS A 59 -11.78 -3.14 1.09
C LYS A 59 -11.62 -4.19 2.19
N GLY A 60 -11.48 -5.47 1.86
CA GLY A 60 -11.24 -6.54 2.84
C GLY A 60 -9.93 -6.37 3.63
N VAL A 61 -8.87 -5.86 2.97
CA VAL A 61 -7.61 -5.47 3.62
C VAL A 61 -7.84 -4.27 4.55
N ALA A 62 -8.52 -3.23 4.08
CA ALA A 62 -8.83 -2.04 4.87
C ALA A 62 -9.70 -2.34 6.10
N VAL A 63 -10.70 -3.23 5.99
CA VAL A 63 -11.51 -3.69 7.13
C VAL A 63 -10.65 -4.36 8.19
N ARG A 64 -9.70 -5.21 7.79
CA ARG A 64 -8.75 -5.85 8.72
C ARG A 64 -7.84 -4.83 9.37
N PHE A 65 -7.28 -3.92 8.59
CA PHE A 65 -6.46 -2.83 9.08
C PHE A 65 -7.19 -1.98 10.13
N LEU A 66 -8.43 -1.58 9.89
CA LEU A 66 -9.23 -0.81 10.85
C LEU A 66 -9.55 -1.61 12.12
N ARG A 67 -9.82 -2.91 12.00
CA ARG A 67 -10.03 -3.78 13.17
C ARG A 67 -8.75 -3.97 13.99
N VAL A 68 -7.59 -4.07 13.33
CA VAL A 68 -6.28 -4.06 14.00
C VAL A 68 -6.07 -2.71 14.67
N LEU A 69 -6.36 -1.60 13.98
CA LEU A 69 -6.28 -0.26 14.55
C LEU A 69 -7.14 -0.04 15.77
N HIS A 70 -8.31 -0.67 15.81
CA HIS A 70 -9.20 -0.55 16.96
C HIS A 70 -8.72 -1.37 18.17
N ARG A 71 -7.94 -2.44 17.96
CA ARG A 71 -7.59 -3.43 19.01
C ARG A 71 -6.14 -3.35 19.49
N GLU A 72 -5.22 -3.08 18.58
CA GLU A 72 -3.77 -3.04 18.82
C GLU A 72 -3.22 -1.62 18.81
N LEU A 73 -4.00 -0.66 18.32
CA LEU A 73 -3.57 0.71 18.05
C LEU A 73 -4.61 1.68 18.64
N PRO A 74 -4.34 2.98 18.62
CA PRO A 74 -5.05 3.92 19.47
C PRO A 74 -6.30 4.50 18.79
N LEU A 75 -7.09 3.71 18.05
CA LEU A 75 -8.46 4.13 17.70
C LEU A 75 -9.45 3.80 18.80
N GLU A 76 -9.10 2.94 19.75
CA GLU A 76 -9.94 2.69 20.93
C GLU A 76 -10.13 3.99 21.73
N GLY A 77 -11.39 4.34 22.01
CA GLY A 77 -11.73 5.54 22.78
C GLY A 77 -11.54 6.87 22.04
N VAL A 78 -11.07 6.88 20.78
CA VAL A 78 -10.94 8.11 20.00
C VAL A 78 -12.32 8.57 19.50
N PRO A 79 -12.73 9.82 19.81
CA PRO A 79 -13.94 10.41 19.26
C PRO A 79 -13.93 10.46 17.72
N LEU A 80 -15.07 10.13 17.10
CA LEU A 80 -15.21 10.09 15.64
C LEU A 80 -14.86 11.43 14.97
N ASP A 81 -15.19 12.54 15.62
CA ASP A 81 -14.92 13.90 15.13
C ASP A 81 -13.44 14.27 15.10
N ARG A 82 -12.57 13.43 15.67
CA ARG A 82 -11.10 13.55 15.59
C ARG A 82 -10.47 12.65 14.53
N VAL A 83 -11.25 11.80 13.85
CA VAL A 83 -10.73 10.85 12.87
C VAL A 83 -11.04 11.34 11.46
N CYS A 84 -10.00 11.49 10.63
CA CYS A 84 -10.16 11.83 9.22
C CYS A 84 -9.26 10.98 8.33
N GLU A 85 -9.65 10.81 7.07
CA GLU A 85 -8.81 10.27 6.01
C GLU A 85 -8.01 11.40 5.35
N LEU A 86 -6.73 11.19 5.04
CA LEU A 86 -6.04 11.96 4.01
C LEU A 86 -5.96 11.12 2.74
N THR A 87 -6.84 11.40 1.79
CA THR A 87 -6.85 10.74 0.50
C THR A 87 -5.85 11.40 -0.46
N ILE A 88 -4.81 10.67 -0.82
CA ILE A 88 -3.83 11.10 -1.83
C ILE A 88 -4.30 10.64 -3.21
N LEU A 89 -4.72 11.59 -4.03
CA LEU A 89 -5.28 11.28 -5.35
C LEU A 89 -4.19 10.92 -6.37
N ALA A 90 -4.47 9.98 -7.29
CA ALA A 90 -5.71 9.18 -7.38
C ALA A 90 -5.60 7.82 -6.67
N GLY A 91 -4.39 7.36 -6.37
CA GLY A 91 -4.12 5.99 -5.91
C GLY A 91 -4.78 5.64 -4.58
N GLY A 92 -4.87 6.60 -3.66
CA GLY A 92 -5.42 6.39 -2.33
C GLY A 92 -6.92 6.12 -2.30
N LEU A 93 -7.68 6.58 -3.30
CA LEU A 93 -9.12 6.26 -3.40
C LEU A 93 -9.38 4.76 -3.44
N TYR A 94 -8.47 4.00 -4.05
CA TYR A 94 -8.66 2.57 -4.30
C TYR A 94 -8.26 1.69 -3.11
N TYR A 95 -7.79 2.30 -2.01
CA TYR A 95 -7.59 1.61 -0.74
C TYR A 95 -8.90 1.41 0.04
N MET A 96 -10.00 1.99 -0.44
CA MET A 96 -11.37 1.73 0.05
C MET A 96 -11.55 1.98 1.56
N LEU A 97 -10.81 2.94 2.12
CA LEU A 97 -10.84 3.23 3.55
C LEU A 97 -12.20 3.73 4.02
N ASP A 98 -12.92 4.53 3.23
CA ASP A 98 -14.27 5.00 3.58
C ASP A 98 -15.30 3.88 3.65
N GLU A 99 -15.36 3.05 2.62
CA GLU A 99 -16.27 1.91 2.53
C GLU A 99 -15.95 0.88 3.64
N ALA A 100 -14.66 0.66 3.92
CA ALA A 100 -14.23 -0.16 5.04
C ALA A 100 -14.60 0.45 6.40
N PHE A 101 -14.43 1.78 6.55
CA PHE A 101 -14.77 2.48 7.79
C PHE A 101 -16.27 2.43 8.08
N LYS A 102 -17.10 2.60 7.04
CA LYS A 102 -18.55 2.41 7.12
C LYS A 102 -18.92 0.98 7.52
N GLU A 103 -18.25 -0.03 7.00
CA GLU A 103 -18.50 -1.42 7.38
C GLU A 103 -18.10 -1.72 8.83
N VAL A 104 -16.97 -1.21 9.30
CA VAL A 104 -16.46 -1.49 10.65
C VAL A 104 -17.21 -0.70 11.71
N TYR A 105 -17.51 0.58 11.47
CA TYR A 105 -18.06 1.49 12.48
C TYR A 105 -19.50 1.94 12.22
N GLY A 106 -20.07 1.67 11.04
CA GLY A 106 -21.41 2.13 10.68
C GLY A 106 -21.52 3.64 10.59
N ARG A 107 -20.42 4.33 10.25
CA ARG A 107 -20.30 5.81 10.21
C ARG A 107 -19.51 6.26 8.97
N SER A 108 -19.67 7.52 8.61
CA SER A 108 -18.88 8.14 7.54
C SER A 108 -17.56 8.69 8.10
N LEU A 109 -16.49 8.54 7.32
CA LEU A 109 -15.18 9.08 7.63
C LEU A 109 -15.05 10.49 7.07
N GLN A 110 -14.58 11.45 7.89
CA GLN A 110 -14.23 12.79 7.42
C GLN A 110 -13.04 12.70 6.46
N ARG A 111 -12.94 13.57 5.46
CA ARG A 111 -11.92 13.42 4.40
C ARG A 111 -11.24 14.72 4.04
N CYS A 112 -9.92 14.72 4.16
CA CYS A 112 -9.01 15.64 3.49
C CYS A 112 -8.54 15.02 2.17
N ILE A 113 -8.33 15.85 1.16
CA ILE A 113 -7.96 15.40 -0.19
C ILE A 113 -6.74 16.20 -0.65
N ILE A 114 -5.75 15.52 -1.19
CA ILE A 114 -4.64 16.16 -1.87
C ILE A 114 -4.38 15.48 -3.22
N SER A 115 -4.13 16.27 -4.26
CA SER A 115 -3.69 15.74 -5.55
C SER A 115 -2.18 15.86 -5.68
N ALA A 116 -1.55 14.74 -6.03
CA ALA A 116 -0.12 14.66 -6.26
C ALA A 116 0.13 14.06 -7.64
N LYS A 117 0.71 14.83 -8.56
CA LYS A 117 1.11 14.35 -9.87
C LYS A 117 2.61 14.08 -9.88
N ARG A 118 2.98 12.82 -10.07
CA ARG A 118 4.37 12.42 -10.31
C ARG A 118 4.78 12.79 -11.72
N TYR A 119 5.99 13.30 -11.88
CA TYR A 119 6.68 13.45 -13.16
C TYR A 119 8.12 13.00 -13.00
N GLN A 120 8.65 12.39 -14.06
CA GLN A 120 10.03 11.94 -14.09
C GLN A 120 10.88 13.01 -14.79
N LEU A 121 12.02 13.34 -14.20
CA LEU A 121 13.03 14.20 -14.82
C LEU A 121 13.87 13.37 -15.81
N GLU A 122 14.63 14.04 -16.68
CA GLU A 122 15.49 13.39 -17.69
C GLU A 122 16.55 12.47 -17.06
N ASP A 123 16.94 12.73 -15.82
CA ASP A 123 17.89 11.92 -15.03
C ASP A 123 17.26 10.67 -14.38
N GLY A 124 15.97 10.41 -14.63
CA GLY A 124 15.23 9.29 -14.05
C GLY A 124 14.61 9.57 -12.67
N THR A 125 14.89 10.74 -12.06
CA THR A 125 14.38 11.12 -10.74
C THR A 125 12.88 11.43 -10.78
N TRP A 126 12.13 10.84 -9.85
CA TRP A 126 10.71 11.17 -9.67
C TRP A 126 10.52 12.41 -8.78
N ARG A 127 9.79 13.40 -9.29
CA ARG A 127 9.31 14.58 -8.55
C ARG A 127 7.78 14.56 -8.46
N VAL A 128 7.24 15.31 -7.50
CA VAL A 128 5.80 15.43 -7.25
C VAL A 128 5.39 16.89 -7.35
N ASN A 129 4.38 17.18 -8.17
CA ASN A 129 3.69 18.46 -8.16
C ASN A 129 2.35 18.32 -7.43
N MET A 130 2.12 19.16 -6.43
CA MET A 130 0.87 19.17 -5.66
C MET A 130 -0.05 20.25 -6.22
N ASN A 131 -1.09 19.83 -6.93
CA ASN A 131 -1.91 20.74 -7.75
C ASN A 131 -3.19 21.21 -7.04
N TYR A 132 -3.58 20.54 -5.95
CA TYR A 132 -4.81 20.83 -5.21
C TYR A 132 -4.73 20.18 -3.82
N GLY A 133 -5.21 20.89 -2.79
CA GLY A 133 -5.40 20.37 -1.45
C GLY A 133 -6.67 20.94 -0.84
N ASN A 134 -7.51 20.09 -0.25
CA ASN A 134 -8.64 20.46 0.59
C ASN A 134 -8.50 19.77 1.94
N PHE A 135 -8.29 20.58 2.98
CA PHE A 135 -8.13 20.11 4.35
C PHE A 135 -9.26 20.60 5.26
N GLU A 136 -10.40 21.08 4.72
CA GLU A 136 -11.49 21.66 5.52
C GLU A 136 -12.01 20.72 6.62
N ALA A 137 -11.96 19.41 6.36
CA ALA A 137 -12.38 18.38 7.29
C ALA A 137 -11.27 17.89 8.24
N LEU A 138 -10.14 18.61 8.36
CA LEU A 138 -9.08 18.29 9.30
C LEU A 138 -9.47 18.77 10.71
N PRO A 139 -9.69 17.88 11.69
CA PRO A 139 -9.96 18.29 13.06
C PRO A 139 -8.67 18.68 13.80
N ASP A 140 -8.82 19.36 14.94
CA ASP A 140 -7.72 19.49 15.89
C ASP A 140 -7.45 18.16 16.62
N ARG A 141 -6.21 17.95 17.04
CA ARG A 141 -5.71 16.71 17.66
C ARG A 141 -6.09 15.49 16.82
N ALA A 142 -5.90 15.59 15.50
CA ALA A 142 -6.40 14.61 14.55
C ALA A 142 -5.73 13.23 14.69
N VAL A 143 -6.50 12.19 14.38
CA VAL A 143 -6.01 10.87 14.00
C VAL A 143 -6.27 10.68 12.51
N VAL A 144 -5.20 10.58 11.73
CA VAL A 144 -5.26 10.61 10.28
C VAL A 144 -5.03 9.21 9.71
N LEU A 145 -5.98 8.73 8.92
CA LEU A 145 -5.90 7.46 8.21
C LEU A 145 -5.48 7.70 6.76
N ILE A 146 -4.55 6.90 6.24
CA ILE A 146 -4.06 7.01 4.87
C ILE A 146 -3.96 5.63 4.24
N GLY A 147 -4.44 5.50 3.00
CA GLY A 147 -4.19 4.35 2.15
C GLY A 147 -3.36 4.81 0.95
N ASP A 148 -2.15 4.31 0.77
CA ASP A 148 -1.35 4.62 -0.42
C ASP A 148 -0.25 3.58 -0.69
N THR A 149 0.20 3.51 -1.95
CA THR A 149 1.35 2.68 -2.35
C THR A 149 2.64 3.43 -2.14
N ILE A 150 3.56 2.88 -1.34
CA ILE A 150 4.74 3.60 -0.88
C ILE A 150 6.00 3.04 -1.55
N ALA A 151 6.34 3.53 -2.74
CA ALA A 151 7.63 3.19 -3.36
C ALA A 151 8.76 4.03 -2.74
N THR A 152 9.19 5.10 -3.42
CA THR A 152 10.24 6.02 -2.92
C THR A 152 9.84 6.86 -1.69
N GLY A 153 8.57 6.83 -1.27
CA GLY A 153 8.05 7.68 -0.19
C GLY A 153 7.93 9.18 -0.52
N THR A 154 8.29 9.63 -1.73
CA THR A 154 8.25 11.06 -2.10
C THR A 154 6.85 11.65 -1.98
N THR A 155 5.83 10.95 -2.50
CA THR A 155 4.45 11.43 -2.50
C THR A 155 3.91 11.55 -1.08
N ILE A 156 3.93 10.46 -0.31
CA ILE A 156 3.37 10.42 1.04
C ILE A 156 4.03 11.43 1.99
N THR A 157 5.35 11.58 1.95
CA THR A 157 6.04 12.55 2.79
C THR A 157 5.72 13.99 2.41
N SER A 158 5.61 14.30 1.11
CA SER A 158 5.17 15.62 0.64
C SER A 158 3.73 15.92 1.06
N SER A 159 2.84 14.93 0.97
CA SER A 159 1.44 15.05 1.38
C SER A 159 1.30 15.28 2.89
N LEU A 160 2.08 14.58 3.72
CA LEU A 160 2.10 14.78 5.16
C LEU A 160 2.67 16.14 5.57
N ARG A 161 3.69 16.65 4.88
CA ARG A 161 4.18 18.03 5.10
C ARG A 161 3.10 19.07 4.76
N ARG A 162 2.32 18.87 3.70
CA ARG A 162 1.18 19.77 3.41
C ARG A 162 0.05 19.67 4.43
N LEU A 163 -0.24 18.47 4.92
CA LEU A 163 -1.19 18.28 6.01
C LEU A 163 -0.73 19.05 7.26
N ARG A 164 0.56 18.96 7.59
CA ARG A 164 1.18 19.71 8.69
C ARG A 164 1.06 21.22 8.50
N ASP A 165 1.38 21.73 7.32
CA ASP A 165 1.25 23.15 7.00
C ASP A 165 -0.22 23.62 7.19
N ALA A 166 -1.18 22.84 6.68
CA ALA A 166 -2.61 23.14 6.82
C ALA A 166 -3.12 23.04 8.28
N ALA A 167 -2.54 22.18 9.11
CA ALA A 167 -2.83 22.12 10.54
C ALA A 167 -2.28 23.38 11.25
N ALA A 168 -1.04 23.75 10.96
CA ALA A 168 -0.38 24.91 11.55
C ALA A 168 -1.11 26.22 11.23
N GLU A 169 -1.60 26.39 10.00
CA GLU A 169 -2.41 27.55 9.59
C GLU A 169 -3.69 27.73 10.45
N ARG A 170 -4.20 26.67 11.06
CA ARG A 170 -5.38 26.68 11.93
C ARG A 170 -5.06 26.63 13.42
N GLY A 171 -3.78 26.54 13.78
CA GLY A 171 -3.35 26.26 15.15
C GLY A 171 -3.76 24.87 15.63
N TYR A 172 -3.92 23.92 14.70
CA TYR A 172 -4.30 22.54 14.98
C TYR A 172 -3.06 21.65 15.11
N SER A 173 -3.25 20.52 15.78
CA SER A 173 -2.25 19.46 15.92
C SER A 173 -2.73 18.14 15.31
N VAL A 174 -1.80 17.31 14.86
CA VAL A 174 -2.08 15.91 14.52
C VAL A 174 -1.41 15.06 15.58
N GLU A 175 -2.18 14.21 16.26
CA GLU A 175 -1.60 13.31 17.26
C GLU A 175 -1.05 12.05 16.61
N ARG A 176 -1.75 11.53 15.60
CA ARG A 176 -1.43 10.21 15.03
C ARG A 176 -1.70 10.13 13.56
N VAL A 177 -0.83 9.41 12.87
CA VAL A 177 -1.02 9.01 11.48
C VAL A 177 -0.94 7.49 11.41
N ALA A 178 -1.93 6.85 10.80
CA ALA A 178 -1.92 5.43 10.50
C ALA A 178 -2.02 5.20 8.99
N ILE A 179 -1.00 4.59 8.42
CA ILE A 179 -0.87 4.35 6.99
C ILE A 179 -1.06 2.87 6.71
N LEU A 180 -2.02 2.55 5.84
CA LEU A 180 -2.15 1.26 5.18
C LEU A 180 -1.46 1.32 3.82
N THR A 181 -0.54 0.40 3.58
CA THR A 181 0.06 0.20 2.27
C THR A 181 -0.01 -1.27 1.89
N ILE A 182 -0.60 -1.57 0.72
CA ILE A 182 -0.65 -2.94 0.23
C ILE A 182 0.76 -3.35 -0.19
N SER A 183 1.46 -2.47 -0.90
CA SER A 183 2.91 -2.58 -1.12
C SER A 183 3.62 -1.29 -0.78
N GLY A 184 4.50 -1.37 0.22
CA GLY A 184 5.41 -0.31 0.62
C GLY A 184 6.85 -0.79 0.70
N ALA A 185 7.77 0.07 0.27
CA ALA A 185 9.19 -0.22 0.21
C ALA A 185 9.97 0.28 1.44
N VAL A 186 11.14 -0.32 1.64
CA VAL A 186 12.14 0.08 2.62
C VAL A 186 12.54 1.55 2.43
N ASP A 187 12.83 1.97 1.20
CA ASP A 187 13.21 3.35 0.88
C ASP A 187 12.17 4.38 1.32
N GLY A 188 10.90 4.12 0.98
CA GLY A 188 9.82 5.01 1.39
C GLY A 188 9.59 4.99 2.90
N SER A 189 9.81 3.85 3.55
CA SER A 189 9.72 3.71 5.01
C SER A 189 10.85 4.47 5.72
N ARG A 190 12.09 4.47 5.18
CA ARG A 190 13.20 5.30 5.70
C ARG A 190 12.87 6.79 5.65
N ARG A 191 12.28 7.27 4.55
CA ARG A 191 11.84 8.67 4.46
C ARG A 191 10.70 9.00 5.41
N LEU A 192 9.80 8.06 5.65
CA LEU A 192 8.77 8.20 6.67
C LEU A 192 9.37 8.26 8.08
N ARG A 193 10.47 7.55 8.35
CA ARG A 193 11.17 7.66 9.63
C ARG A 193 11.79 9.03 9.84
N GLU A 194 12.45 9.59 8.82
CA GLU A 194 12.98 10.96 8.89
C GLU A 194 11.86 11.96 9.17
N LEU A 195 10.75 11.86 8.44
CA LEU A 195 9.57 12.70 8.66
C LEU A 195 8.92 12.48 10.04
N GLU A 196 8.92 11.25 10.57
CA GLU A 196 8.43 10.97 11.91
C GLU A 196 9.19 11.77 12.97
N GLU A 197 10.52 11.84 12.88
CA GLU A 197 11.32 12.65 13.81
C GLU A 197 11.03 14.15 13.63
N GLU A 198 10.94 14.65 12.39
CA GLU A 198 10.54 16.03 12.10
C GLU A 198 9.20 16.40 12.76
N LEU A 199 8.16 15.57 12.59
CA LEU A 199 6.82 15.85 13.12
C LEU A 199 6.74 15.74 14.65
N ARG A 200 7.61 14.94 15.29
CA ARG A 200 7.66 14.82 16.76
C ARG A 200 8.28 16.02 17.45
N GLU A 201 9.12 16.79 16.74
CA GLU A 201 9.63 18.07 17.24
C GLU A 201 8.52 19.13 17.27
N GLU A 202 7.57 19.06 16.33
CA GLU A 202 6.47 20.02 16.20
C GLU A 202 5.23 19.65 17.03
N TRP A 203 4.88 18.36 17.08
CA TRP A 203 3.68 17.86 17.76
C TRP A 203 4.06 16.91 18.90
N GLU A 204 3.91 17.39 20.13
CA GLU A 204 4.20 16.61 21.33
C GLU A 204 3.38 15.31 21.35
N GLY A 205 4.07 14.18 21.52
CA GLY A 205 3.44 12.87 21.57
C GLY A 205 2.98 12.31 20.22
N PHE A 206 3.39 12.91 19.09
CA PHE A 206 3.04 12.40 17.77
C PHE A 206 3.48 10.94 17.54
N GLU A 207 2.59 10.13 16.96
CA GLU A 207 2.88 8.74 16.60
C GLU A 207 2.56 8.44 15.14
N LEU A 208 3.54 7.88 14.42
CA LEU A 208 3.36 7.36 13.07
C LEU A 208 3.29 5.84 13.10
N TYR A 209 2.24 5.29 12.52
CA TYR A 209 2.04 3.85 12.34
C TYR A 209 1.97 3.50 10.86
N VAL A 210 2.72 2.47 10.44
CA VAL A 210 2.78 2.04 9.04
C VAL A 210 2.53 0.55 8.95
N PHE A 211 1.53 0.15 8.17
CA PHE A 211 1.10 -1.24 7.97
C PHE A 211 1.36 -1.63 6.53
N ASN A 212 2.40 -2.44 6.33
CA ASN A 212 2.67 -3.04 5.05
C ASN A 212 1.98 -4.38 4.97
N CYS A 213 1.30 -4.66 3.86
CA CYS A 213 0.70 -5.98 3.68
C CYS A 213 1.77 -6.98 3.25
N CYS A 214 1.86 -8.10 3.97
CA CYS A 214 2.73 -9.25 3.69
C CYS A 214 4.27 -9.02 3.73
N ALA A 215 4.79 -7.84 3.39
CA ALA A 215 6.22 -7.54 3.41
C ALA A 215 6.50 -6.03 3.39
N VAL A 216 7.66 -5.61 3.91
CA VAL A 216 8.28 -4.32 3.58
C VAL A 216 9.26 -4.58 2.44
N PHE A 217 8.95 -4.12 1.24
CA PHE A 217 9.64 -4.55 0.02
C PHE A 217 10.96 -3.80 -0.20
N GLY A 218 11.91 -4.43 -0.86
CA GLY A 218 12.98 -3.66 -1.51
C GLY A 218 12.47 -2.95 -2.77
N LEU A 219 13.16 -1.89 -3.18
CA LEU A 219 12.80 -1.08 -4.34
C LEU A 219 13.82 -1.26 -5.46
N GLU A 220 13.34 -1.62 -6.66
CA GLU A 220 14.20 -1.68 -7.83
C GLU A 220 14.68 -0.29 -8.29
N PRO A 221 15.82 -0.20 -9.00
CA PRO A 221 16.38 1.08 -9.45
C PRO A 221 15.45 1.95 -10.31
N ASN A 222 14.40 1.37 -10.93
CA ASN A 222 13.39 2.12 -11.67
C ASN A 222 12.49 2.99 -10.76
N GLY A 223 12.57 2.81 -9.45
CA GLY A 223 11.88 3.62 -8.44
C GLY A 223 10.41 3.26 -8.23
N THR A 224 9.94 2.14 -8.77
CA THR A 224 8.54 1.69 -8.65
C THR A 224 8.37 0.21 -8.34
N ASP A 225 9.23 -0.67 -8.88
CA ASP A 225 9.01 -2.11 -8.72
C ASP A 225 9.47 -2.61 -7.35
N MET A 226 8.60 -3.40 -6.72
CA MET A 226 8.75 -3.90 -5.35
C MET A 226 8.60 -5.42 -5.30
N PRO A 227 9.56 -6.21 -5.81
CA PRO A 227 9.43 -7.66 -5.90
C PRO A 227 9.72 -8.35 -4.56
N TYR A 228 9.06 -9.48 -4.33
CA TYR A 228 9.30 -10.33 -3.16
C TYR A 228 10.75 -10.81 -3.09
N GLY A 229 11.36 -11.13 -4.24
CA GLY A 229 12.74 -11.62 -4.29
C GLY A 229 13.82 -10.55 -4.16
N HIS A 230 13.48 -9.27 -3.94
CA HIS A 230 14.51 -8.25 -3.74
C HIS A 230 15.33 -8.54 -2.46
N PRO A 231 16.68 -8.39 -2.46
CA PRO A 231 17.51 -8.66 -1.29
C PRO A 231 17.15 -7.85 -0.03
N GLU A 232 16.66 -6.62 -0.21
CA GLU A 232 16.17 -5.77 0.90
C GLU A 232 14.73 -6.04 1.35
N THR A 233 14.00 -6.96 0.70
CA THR A 233 12.62 -7.28 1.11
C THR A 233 12.62 -7.97 2.47
N ILE A 234 11.88 -7.39 3.42
CA ILE A 234 11.63 -7.94 4.76
C ILE A 234 10.25 -8.59 4.74
N ALA A 235 10.20 -9.92 4.85
CA ALA A 235 8.96 -10.68 4.86
C ALA A 235 9.07 -11.89 5.81
N PRO A 236 7.95 -12.32 6.43
CA PRO A 236 7.90 -13.62 7.09
C PRO A 236 8.27 -14.77 6.12
N PRO A 237 9.07 -15.78 6.54
CA PRO A 237 9.53 -16.84 5.64
C PRO A 237 8.40 -17.68 5.02
N ASP A 238 7.31 -17.89 5.76
CA ASP A 238 6.10 -18.58 5.32
C ASP A 238 5.35 -17.81 4.22
N VAL A 239 5.29 -16.48 4.31
CA VAL A 239 4.77 -15.62 3.24
C VAL A 239 5.60 -15.78 1.96
N VAL A 240 6.93 -15.77 2.07
CA VAL A 240 7.83 -15.97 0.91
C VAL A 240 7.63 -17.36 0.30
N ALA A 241 7.52 -18.39 1.13
CA ALA A 241 7.26 -19.76 0.68
C ALA A 241 5.93 -19.85 -0.09
N LEU A 242 4.86 -19.25 0.44
CA LEU A 242 3.54 -19.22 -0.20
C LEU A 242 3.55 -18.47 -1.54
N VAL A 243 4.23 -17.32 -1.62
CA VAL A 243 4.37 -16.58 -2.88
C VAL A 243 5.16 -17.39 -3.91
N ASN A 244 6.23 -18.07 -3.48
CA ASN A 244 7.02 -18.96 -4.35
C ASN A 244 6.24 -20.22 -4.76
N GLU A 245 5.27 -20.66 -3.97
CA GLU A 245 4.34 -21.70 -4.37
C GLU A 245 3.41 -21.21 -5.49
N ARG A 246 2.78 -20.05 -5.30
CA ARG A 246 1.80 -19.46 -6.24
C ARG A 246 2.40 -18.95 -7.55
N LEU A 247 3.55 -18.27 -7.49
CA LEU A 247 4.20 -17.64 -8.65
C LEU A 247 5.50 -18.34 -9.08
N GLY A 248 6.18 -19.05 -8.18
CA GLY A 248 7.55 -19.47 -8.40
C GLY A 248 8.57 -18.38 -8.03
N ALA A 249 9.73 -18.79 -7.52
CA ALA A 249 10.77 -17.87 -7.05
C ALA A 249 11.31 -16.95 -8.17
N TRP A 250 11.36 -17.46 -9.41
CA TRP A 250 11.85 -16.70 -10.56
C TRP A 250 10.93 -15.51 -10.90
N LEU A 251 9.60 -15.72 -10.88
CA LEU A 251 8.62 -14.65 -11.07
C LEU A 251 8.53 -13.72 -9.86
N ALA A 252 8.56 -14.27 -8.64
CA ALA A 252 8.53 -13.48 -7.41
C ALA A 252 9.71 -12.49 -7.30
N ARG A 253 10.84 -12.76 -7.96
CA ARG A 253 11.99 -11.84 -8.08
C ARG A 253 11.78 -10.73 -9.12
N ARG A 254 10.95 -10.96 -10.14
CA ARG A 254 10.81 -10.08 -11.31
C ARG A 254 9.55 -9.22 -11.31
N LEU A 255 8.48 -9.73 -10.73
CA LEU A 255 7.19 -9.05 -10.73
C LEU A 255 7.09 -8.12 -9.52
N CYS A 256 6.67 -6.88 -9.77
CA CYS A 256 6.27 -5.95 -8.71
C CYS A 256 5.08 -6.55 -7.94
N SER A 257 5.15 -6.53 -6.61
CA SER A 257 4.11 -7.11 -5.73
C SER A 257 2.72 -6.52 -5.94
N ILE A 258 2.59 -5.25 -6.35
CA ILE A 258 1.28 -4.61 -6.60
C ILE A 258 0.97 -4.46 -8.10
N PHE A 259 1.95 -4.75 -8.97
CA PHE A 259 1.91 -4.41 -10.41
C PHE A 259 1.62 -2.92 -10.60
N ASP A 260 0.91 -2.52 -11.65
CA ASP A 260 0.44 -1.13 -11.78
C ASP A 260 -0.87 -0.96 -10.99
N TRP A 261 -0.78 -0.58 -9.71
CA TRP A 261 -1.95 -0.27 -8.88
C TRP A 261 -2.87 0.78 -9.54
N GLY A 262 -2.26 1.77 -10.20
CA GLY A 262 -2.99 2.83 -10.85
C GLY A 262 -3.80 2.34 -12.04
N ASP A 263 -3.22 1.58 -12.94
CA ASP A 263 -3.90 1.10 -14.14
C ASP A 263 -4.84 -0.08 -13.84
N ARG A 264 -4.51 -0.95 -12.88
CA ARG A 264 -5.45 -1.99 -12.39
C ARG A 264 -6.79 -1.43 -11.90
N THR A 265 -6.81 -0.16 -11.49
CA THR A 265 -7.97 0.51 -10.93
C THR A 265 -8.57 1.50 -11.93
N LYS A 266 -7.77 2.42 -12.48
CA LYS A 266 -8.20 3.50 -13.39
C LYS A 266 -8.33 3.07 -14.85
N ASN A 267 -7.46 2.19 -15.34
CA ASN A 267 -7.45 1.75 -16.73
C ASN A 267 -7.18 0.24 -16.88
N PRO A 268 -8.11 -0.61 -16.40
CA PRO A 268 -7.88 -2.06 -16.36
C PRO A 268 -7.57 -2.69 -17.72
N VAL A 269 -8.17 -2.17 -18.80
CA VAL A 269 -7.93 -2.67 -20.16
C VAL A 269 -6.48 -2.47 -20.59
N LYS A 270 -5.89 -1.30 -20.27
CA LYS A 270 -4.48 -1.03 -20.54
C LYS A 270 -3.59 -1.99 -19.75
N HIS A 271 -3.80 -2.08 -18.43
CA HIS A 271 -3.05 -2.99 -17.55
C HIS A 271 -3.08 -4.44 -18.06
N LEU A 272 -4.26 -4.95 -18.43
CA LEU A 272 -4.39 -6.34 -18.89
C LEU A 272 -3.64 -6.60 -20.21
N ARG A 273 -3.62 -5.64 -21.13
CA ARG A 273 -2.84 -5.76 -22.38
C ARG A 273 -1.34 -5.77 -22.10
N GLU A 274 -0.87 -4.84 -21.27
CA GLU A 274 0.54 -4.78 -20.86
C GLU A 274 0.96 -6.03 -20.07
N LEU A 275 0.06 -6.58 -19.25
CA LEU A 275 0.30 -7.84 -18.53
C LEU A 275 0.43 -9.02 -19.50
N ILE A 276 -0.40 -9.10 -20.55
CA ILE A 276 -0.29 -10.14 -21.57
C ILE A 276 1.07 -10.02 -22.29
N GLU A 277 1.43 -8.84 -22.77
CA GLU A 277 2.72 -8.57 -23.41
C GLU A 277 3.91 -8.92 -22.49
N LEU A 278 3.82 -8.54 -21.22
CA LEU A 278 4.81 -8.90 -20.20
C LEU A 278 4.97 -10.41 -20.08
N THR A 279 3.87 -11.15 -20.03
CA THR A 279 3.93 -12.62 -19.90
C THR A 279 4.51 -13.28 -21.15
N GLU A 280 4.29 -12.74 -22.34
CA GLU A 280 4.87 -13.24 -23.60
C GLU A 280 6.38 -13.05 -23.61
N ARG A 281 6.85 -11.87 -23.21
CA ARG A 281 8.27 -11.59 -23.06
C ARG A 281 8.93 -12.51 -22.03
N LEU A 282 8.33 -12.65 -20.83
CA LEU A 282 8.91 -13.45 -19.76
C LEU A 282 8.89 -14.96 -20.04
N GLU A 283 7.94 -15.47 -20.84
CA GLU A 283 7.89 -16.90 -21.18
C GLU A 283 9.12 -17.32 -21.98
N ALA A 284 9.65 -16.45 -22.83
CA ALA A 284 10.87 -16.69 -23.60
C ALA A 284 12.15 -16.76 -22.72
N GLU A 285 12.11 -16.19 -21.51
CA GLU A 285 13.23 -16.14 -20.56
C GLU A 285 13.08 -17.15 -19.40
N ALA A 286 11.95 -17.84 -19.33
CA ALA A 286 11.60 -18.68 -18.19
C ALA A 286 12.58 -19.87 -18.07
N PRO A 287 13.14 -20.12 -16.86
CA PRO A 287 14.18 -21.13 -16.68
C PRO A 287 13.64 -22.56 -16.57
N ASP A 288 12.35 -22.71 -16.30
CA ASP A 288 11.71 -24.00 -16.00
C ASP A 288 10.22 -24.01 -16.39
N GLU A 289 9.67 -25.22 -16.53
CA GLU A 289 8.26 -25.43 -16.91
C GLU A 289 7.28 -24.89 -15.85
N LYS A 290 7.68 -24.82 -14.57
CA LYS A 290 6.83 -24.27 -13.51
C LYS A 290 6.59 -22.77 -13.75
N SER A 291 7.64 -22.03 -14.07
CA SER A 291 7.59 -20.60 -14.39
C SER A 291 6.80 -20.35 -15.68
N VAL A 292 7.00 -21.18 -16.70
CA VAL A 292 6.21 -21.15 -17.94
C VAL A 292 4.72 -21.40 -17.66
N ALA A 293 4.38 -22.41 -16.86
CA ALA A 293 3.01 -22.72 -16.50
C ALA A 293 2.33 -21.58 -15.72
N ALA A 294 3.04 -20.96 -14.79
CA ALA A 294 2.54 -19.79 -14.05
C ALA A 294 2.26 -18.60 -14.99
N LEU A 295 3.18 -18.31 -15.93
CA LEU A 295 2.98 -17.26 -16.94
C LEU A 295 1.80 -17.54 -17.86
N ARG A 296 1.62 -18.79 -18.30
CA ARG A 296 0.48 -19.20 -19.12
C ARG A 296 -0.84 -19.04 -18.37
N GLU A 297 -0.89 -19.39 -17.10
CA GLU A 297 -2.09 -19.17 -16.27
C GLU A 297 -2.38 -17.67 -16.10
N ILE A 298 -1.36 -16.85 -15.81
CA ILE A 298 -1.51 -15.39 -15.74
C ILE A 298 -2.10 -14.86 -17.06
N ARG A 299 -1.52 -15.24 -18.21
CA ARG A 299 -1.97 -14.78 -19.52
C ARG A 299 -3.40 -15.21 -19.80
N ARG A 300 -3.74 -16.48 -19.54
CA ARG A 300 -5.09 -17.02 -19.74
C ARG A 300 -6.12 -16.24 -18.93
N ARG A 301 -5.85 -16.00 -17.64
CA ARG A 301 -6.73 -15.22 -16.77
C ARG A 301 -6.85 -13.75 -17.19
N ALA A 302 -5.74 -13.15 -17.63
CA ALA A 302 -5.74 -11.78 -18.15
C ALA A 302 -6.60 -11.66 -19.42
N LEU A 303 -6.54 -12.63 -20.33
CA LEU A 303 -7.39 -12.69 -21.53
C LEU A 303 -8.87 -12.86 -21.19
N GLU A 304 -9.20 -13.71 -20.21
CA GLU A 304 -10.59 -13.87 -19.72
C GLU A 304 -11.15 -12.56 -19.17
N GLU A 305 -10.40 -11.90 -18.29
CA GLU A 305 -10.81 -10.62 -17.71
C GLU A 305 -10.89 -9.51 -18.77
N LEU A 306 -9.95 -9.48 -19.73
CA LEU A 306 -9.97 -8.53 -20.85
C LEU A 306 -11.21 -8.73 -21.73
N LYS A 307 -11.60 -9.98 -21.98
CA LYS A 307 -12.83 -10.30 -22.73
C LYS A 307 -14.06 -9.78 -22.00
N VAL A 308 -14.16 -9.96 -20.69
CA VAL A 308 -15.28 -9.43 -19.89
C VAL A 308 -15.34 -7.91 -20.00
N ARG A 309 -14.20 -7.22 -19.90
CA ARG A 309 -14.14 -5.75 -19.91
C ARG A 309 -14.34 -5.10 -21.27
N THR A 310 -14.12 -5.85 -22.34
CA THR A 310 -14.38 -5.40 -23.71
C THR A 310 -15.72 -5.88 -24.24
N SER A 311 -16.48 -6.65 -23.45
CA SER A 311 -17.84 -7.05 -23.80
C SER A 311 -18.81 -5.86 -23.73
N PRO A 312 -19.89 -5.87 -24.53
CA PRO A 312 -20.94 -4.86 -24.43
C PRO A 312 -21.54 -4.81 -23.02
N LEU A 313 -21.89 -3.60 -22.56
CA LEU A 313 -22.60 -3.42 -21.31
C LEU A 313 -23.94 -4.17 -21.35
N SER A 314 -24.21 -4.93 -20.29
CA SER A 314 -25.48 -5.60 -20.07
C SER A 314 -25.90 -5.39 -18.61
N LEU A 315 -27.20 -5.21 -18.39
CA LEU A 315 -27.76 -5.20 -17.04
C LEU A 315 -27.69 -6.63 -16.49
N LYS A 316 -27.29 -6.76 -15.23
CA LYS A 316 -27.38 -8.01 -14.47
C LYS A 316 -28.72 -8.08 -13.75
#